data_AF-A0A1Q7Y482-F1
#
_entry.id   AF-A0A1Q7Y482-F1
#
_cell.length_a   1.000
_cell.length_b   1.000
_cell.length_c   1.000
_cell.angle_alpha   90.00
_cell.angle_beta   90.00
_cell.angle_gamma   90.00
#
_symmetry.space_group_name_H-M   'P 1'
#
loop_
_entity.id
_entity.type
_entity.pdbx_description
1 polymer ?
#
loop_
_entity_poly.entity_id
_entity_poly.type
_entity_poly.pdbx_seq_one_letter_code
_entity_poly.pdbx_strand_id
1 'polypeptide(L)' 'MAVRAANIGPKGRRRRALMGVATLAVGVVALVVSLMSGVDRGWRVALVVPFWAGALGLSQARAHT' A
#
# COMPACT_ATOMS: atom_id res chain seq x y z
N MET A 1 12.31 -19.01 22.78
CA MET A 1 12.29 -18.12 21.60
C MET A 1 11.33 -18.72 20.57
N ALA A 2 10.21 -18.08 20.28
CA ALA A 2 9.31 -18.56 19.24
C ALA A 2 9.95 -18.30 17.87
N VAL A 3 10.35 -19.36 17.17
CA VAL A 3 10.72 -19.29 15.75
C VAL A 3 9.46 -18.90 14.98
N ARG A 4 9.33 -17.62 14.63
CA ARG A 4 8.32 -17.21 13.65
C ARG A 4 8.75 -17.81 12.32
N ALA A 5 8.06 -18.87 11.91
CA ALA A 5 8.12 -19.35 10.54
C ALA A 5 7.64 -18.20 9.64
N ALA A 6 8.57 -17.41 9.12
CA ALA A 6 8.24 -16.42 8.11
C ALA A 6 7.78 -17.20 6.88
N ASN A 7 6.47 -17.23 6.63
CA ASN A 7 5.86 -17.88 5.46
C ASN A 7 6.34 -17.26 4.12
N ILE A 8 7.20 -16.25 4.20
CA ILE A 8 7.58 -15.39 3.08
C ILE A 8 9.09 -15.26 3.02
N GLY A 9 9.66 -15.87 1.98
CA GLY A 9 11.07 -15.71 1.66
C GLY A 9 11.41 -14.30 1.14
N PRO A 10 12.71 -13.99 0.95
CA PRO A 10 13.20 -12.67 0.52
C PRO A 10 12.54 -12.13 -0.76
N LYS A 11 12.22 -13.03 -1.71
CA LYS A 11 11.52 -12.67 -2.95
C LYS A 11 10.08 -12.20 -2.70
N GLY A 12 9.35 -12.86 -1.82
CA GLY A 12 7.98 -12.46 -1.47
C GLY A 12 7.93 -11.13 -0.72
N ARG A 13 8.93 -10.87 0.13
CA ARG A 13 9.11 -9.58 0.79
C ARG A 13 9.31 -8.45 -0.21
N ARG A 14 10.26 -8.61 -1.14
CA ARG A 14 10.53 -7.61 -2.17
C ARG A 14 9.29 -7.36 -3.04
N ARG A 15 8.55 -8.42 -3.38
CA ARG A 15 7.29 -8.29 -4.12
C ARG A 15 6.25 -7.48 -3.33
N ARG A 16 6.04 -7.76 -2.04
CA ARG A 16 5.10 -6.98 -1.20
C ARG A 16 5.51 -5.52 -1.06
N ALA A 17 6.81 -5.25 -0.92
CA ALA A 17 7.32 -3.88 -0.91
C ALA A 17 7.03 -3.16 -2.24
N LEU A 18 7.35 -3.79 -3.38
CA LEU A 18 7.10 -3.22 -4.71
C LEU A 18 5.61 -2.96 -4.96
N MET A 19 4.76 -3.93 -4.63
CA MET A 19 3.31 -3.77 -4.76
C MET A 19 2.81 -2.65 -3.84
N GLY A 20 3.29 -2.59 -2.59
CA GLY A 20 2.94 -1.53 -1.65
C GLY A 20 3.31 -0.13 -2.17
N VAL A 21 4.54 0.05 -2.67
CA VAL A 21 4.98 1.31 -3.28
C VAL A 21 4.13 1.66 -4.51
N ALA A 22 3.88 0.70 -5.39
CA ALA A 22 3.08 0.91 -6.59
C ALA A 22 1.64 1.33 -6.23
N THR A 23 1.01 0.68 -5.26
CA THR A 23 -0.34 1.02 -4.80
C THR A 23 -0.38 2.41 -4.15
N LEU A 24 0.63 2.79 -3.37
CA LEU A 24 0.73 4.15 -2.83
C LEU A 24 0.86 5.19 -3.94
N ALA A 25 1.70 4.94 -4.94
CA ALA A 25 1.86 5.83 -6.07
C ALA A 25 0.53 6.04 -6.82
N VAL A 26 -0.23 4.96 -7.06
CA VAL A 26 -1.58 5.04 -7.64
C VAL A 26 -2.52 5.88 -6.77
N GLY A 27 -2.49 5.69 -5.44
CA GLY A 27 -3.29 6.50 -4.50
C GLY A 27 -2.96 7.99 -4.56
N VAL A 28 -1.67 8.34 -4.65
CA VAL A 28 -1.21 9.74 -4.81
C VAL A 28 -1.69 10.33 -6.13
N VAL A 29 -1.53 9.60 -7.24
CA VAL A 29 -2.00 10.05 -8.56
C VAL A 29 -3.52 10.28 -8.54
N ALA A 30 -4.28 9.33 -8.00
CA ALA A 30 -5.73 9.45 -7.88
C ALA A 30 -6.16 10.64 -7.00
N LEU A 31 -5.43 10.91 -5.91
CA LEU A 31 -5.64 12.10 -5.09
C LEU A 31 -5.42 13.39 -5.89
N VAL A 32 -4.29 13.50 -6.60
CA VAL A 32 -3.97 14.68 -7.41
C VAL A 32 -5.04 14.91 -8.48
N VAL A 33 -5.46 13.86 -9.19
CA VAL A 33 -6.53 13.94 -10.18
C VAL A 33 -7.84 14.39 -9.54
N SER A 34 -8.22 13.86 -8.37
CA SER A 34 -9.41 14.27 -7.63
C SER A 34 -9.35 15.75 -7.20
N LEU A 35 -8.18 16.24 -6.80
CA LEU A 35 -7.98 17.65 -6.44
C LEU A 35 -8.12 18.58 -7.66
N MET A 36 -7.57 18.18 -8.82
CA MET A 36 -7.58 19.00 -10.04
C MET A 36 -8.93 19.01 -10.77
N SER A 37 -9.69 17.91 -10.68
CA SER A 37 -10.98 17.76 -11.38
C SER A 37 -12.18 18.33 -10.61
N GLY A 38 -11.98 18.81 -9.38
CA GLY A 38 -13.07 19.35 -8.57
C GLY A 38 -14.11 18.32 -8.13
N VAL A 39 -13.78 17.02 -8.22
CA VAL A 39 -14.65 15.92 -7.77
C VAL A 39 -15.01 16.10 -6.30
N ASP A 40 -16.26 15.75 -5.97
CA ASP A 40 -16.79 15.85 -4.60
C ASP A 40 -15.86 15.22 -3.56
N ARG A 41 -15.75 15.87 -2.40
CA ARG A 41 -14.81 15.47 -1.34
C ARG A 41 -15.10 14.06 -0.82
N GLY A 42 -16.35 13.59 -0.90
CA GLY A 42 -16.74 12.24 -0.50
C GLY A 42 -16.00 11.14 -1.26
N TRP A 43 -15.68 11.35 -2.54
CA TRP A 43 -14.90 10.38 -3.33
C TRP A 43 -13.49 10.17 -2.81
N ARG A 44 -12.94 11.13 -2.05
CA ARG A 44 -11.60 10.99 -1.44
C ARG A 44 -11.58 9.93 -0.35
N VAL A 45 -12.73 9.56 0.22
CA VAL A 45 -12.84 8.44 1.18
C VAL A 45 -12.42 7.12 0.51
N ALA A 46 -12.70 6.94 -0.79
CA ALA A 46 -12.27 5.75 -1.52
C ALA A 46 -10.74 5.61 -1.59
N LEU A 47 -9.99 6.72 -1.46
CA LEU A 47 -8.52 6.71 -1.44
C LEU A 47 -7.95 6.05 -0.18
N VAL A 48 -8.75 5.85 0.86
CA VAL A 48 -8.34 5.05 2.04
C VAL A 48 -7.90 3.65 1.61
N VAL A 49 -8.55 3.06 0.61
CA VAL A 49 -8.25 1.69 0.14
C VAL A 49 -6.81 1.58 -0.41
N PRO A 50 -6.39 2.36 -1.43
CA PRO A 50 -5.02 2.27 -1.92
C PRO A 50 -3.98 2.71 -0.88
N PHE A 51 -4.27 3.71 -0.05
CA PHE A 51 -3.32 4.12 1.00
C PHE A 51 -3.13 3.06 2.06
N TRP A 52 -4.21 2.45 2.54
CA TRP A 52 -4.17 1.36 3.52
C TRP A 52 -3.48 0.12 2.94
N ALA A 53 -3.88 -0.32 1.75
CA ALA A 53 -3.29 -1.50 1.10
C ALA A 53 -1.79 -1.30 0.81
N GLY A 54 -1.41 -0.11 0.35
CA GLY A 54 -0.01 0.25 0.11
C GLY A 54 0.84 0.26 1.38
N ALA A 55 0.33 0.89 2.45
CA ALA A 55 0.98 0.92 3.77
C ALA A 55 1.10 -0.48 4.39
N LEU A 56 0.08 -1.33 4.22
CA LEU A 56 0.12 -2.73 4.65
C LEU A 56 1.21 -3.52 3.94
N GLY A 57 1.33 -3.40 2.61
CA GLY A 57 2.36 -4.11 1.84
C GLY A 57 3.78 -3.74 2.28
N LEU A 58 4.01 -2.45 2.57
CA LEU A 58 5.28 -1.98 3.13
C LEU A 58 5.52 -2.50 4.56
N SER A 59 4.48 -2.52 5.39
CA SER A 59 4.57 -2.99 6.77
C SER A 59 4.86 -4.49 6.84
N GLN A 60 4.22 -5.30 6.01
CA GLN A 60 4.51 -6.74 5.84
C GLN A 60 5.96 -6.96 5.38
N ALA A 61 6.41 -6.14 4.42
CA ALA A 61 7.79 -6.22 3.96
C ALA A 61 8.81 -5.92 5.06
N ARG A 62 8.51 -4.99 5.98
CA ARG A 62 9.37 -4.65 7.12
C ARG A 62 9.25 -5.64 8.29
N ALA A 63 8.08 -6.20 8.53
CA ALA A 63 7.80 -7.09 9.66
C ALA A 63 8.22 -8.55 9.43
N HIS A 64 8.77 -8.87 8.25
CA HIS A 64 9.11 -10.24 7.83
C HIS A 64 7.89 -11.18 7.78
N THR A 65 6.70 -10.64 7.50
CA THR A 65 5.42 -11.36 7.45
C THR A 65 4.77 -11.36 6.07
#